data_AF-A0A2U1E479-F1
#
_entry.id   AF-A0A2U1E479-F1
#
_cell.length_a   1.000
_cell.length_b   1.000
_cell.length_c   1.000
_cell.angle_alpha   90.00
_cell.angle_beta   90.00
_cell.angle_gamma   90.00
#
_symmetry.space_group_name_H-M   'P 1'
#
loop_
_entity.id
_entity.type
_entity.pdbx_description
1 polymer ?
#
loop_
_entity_poly.entity_id
_entity_poly.type
_entity_poly.pdbx_seq_one_letter_code
_entity_poly.pdbx_strand_id
1 'polypeptide(L)' 'MPMTPREMVKLLEKNGWKPKGNNGGSHRKFENPKTGKVIVVPYHEGRELKKGTEQKILKDAGLK' A
#
# COMPACT_ATOMS: atom_id res chain seq x y z
N MET A 1 -3.29 10.21 -13.84
CA MET A 1 -3.39 10.86 -12.52
C MET A 1 -2.66 9.96 -11.53
N PRO A 2 -1.80 10.50 -10.65
CA PRO A 2 -1.12 9.69 -9.65
C PRO A 2 -2.11 9.04 -8.67
N MET A 3 -1.82 7.82 -8.25
CA MET A 3 -2.69 7.06 -7.36
C MET A 3 -2.73 7.68 -5.97
N THR A 4 -3.91 7.76 -5.36
CA THR A 4 -4.04 8.17 -3.95
C THR A 4 -3.69 7.00 -3.00
N PRO A 5 -3.28 7.29 -1.75
CA PRO A 5 -3.08 6.26 -0.73
C PRO A 5 -4.31 5.36 -0.52
N ARG A 6 -5.52 5.92 -0.66
CA ARG A 6 -6.77 5.17 -0.53
C ARG A 6 -6.95 4.17 -1.67
N GLU A 7 -6.62 4.55 -2.90
CA GLU A 7 -6.66 3.65 -4.06
C GLU A 7 -5.59 2.55 -3.95
N MET A 8 -4.39 2.90 -3.48
CA MET A 8 -3.33 1.92 -3.25
C MET A 8 -3.76 0.86 -2.22
N VAL A 9 -4.36 1.28 -1.10
CA VAL A 9 -4.90 0.35 -0.09
C VAL A 9 -5.93 -0.60 -0.70
N LYS A 10 -6.94 -0.07 -1.42
CA LYS A 10 -7.97 -0.89 -2.06
C LYS A 10 -7.38 -1.87 -3.07
N LEU A 11 -6.37 -1.44 -3.83
CA LEU A 11 -5.68 -2.29 -4.80
C LEU A 11 -4.97 -3.45 -4.10
N LEU A 12 -4.25 -3.18 -3.01
CA LEU A 12 -3.56 -4.19 -2.22
C LEU A 12 -4.54 -5.20 -1.62
N GLU A 13 -5.63 -4.73 -1.01
CA GLU A 13 -6.68 -5.59 -0.45
C GLU A 13 -7.31 -6.50 -1.52
N LYS A 14 -7.61 -5.95 -2.71
CA LYS A 14 -8.13 -6.72 -3.85
C LYS A 14 -7.16 -7.81 -4.32
N ASN A 15 -5.85 -7.61 -4.13
CA ASN A 15 -4.80 -8.57 -4.45
C ASN A 15 -4.40 -9.47 -3.27
N GLY A 16 -5.24 -9.54 -2.23
CA GLY A 16 -5.08 -10.47 -1.13
C GLY A 16 -4.10 -10.04 -0.05
N TRP A 17 -3.63 -8.80 -0.07
CA TRP A 17 -2.88 -8.23 1.04
C TRP A 17 -3.82 -7.90 2.20
N LYS A 18 -3.34 -8.09 3.43
CA LYS A 18 -4.12 -7.85 4.65
C LYS A 18 -3.45 -6.79 5.52
N PRO A 19 -4.22 -5.91 6.18
CA PRO A 19 -3.66 -4.95 7.13
C PRO A 19 -2.91 -5.67 8.25
N LYS A 20 -1.71 -5.19 8.60
CA LYS A 20 -0.85 -5.75 9.65
C LYS A 20 -0.67 -4.76 10.80
N GLY A 21 -1.12 -5.13 11.99
CA GLY A 21 -0.97 -4.33 13.20
C GLY A 21 -1.87 -3.09 13.22
N ASN A 22 -1.51 -2.08 14.00
CA ASN A 22 -2.29 -0.85 14.12
C ASN A 22 -2.03 0.11 12.93
N ASN A 23 -3.08 0.37 12.15
CA ASN A 23 -3.07 1.21 10.95
C ASN A 23 -3.72 2.60 11.17
N GLY A 24 -3.81 3.05 12.42
CA GLY A 24 -4.40 4.36 12.78
C GLY A 24 -3.51 5.58 12.52
N GLY A 25 -2.26 5.40 12.08
CA GLY A 25 -1.32 6.49 11.82
C GLY A 25 -1.21 6.88 10.33
N SER A 26 -0.25 7.77 10.04
CA SER A 26 0.07 8.24 8.69
C SER A 26 0.74 7.20 7.79
N HIS A 27 0.95 5.98 8.29
CA HIS A 27 1.54 4.87 7.55
C HIS A 27 0.73 3.62 7.85
N ARG A 28 0.31 2.92 6.79
CA ARG A 28 -0.44 1.67 6.89
C ARG A 28 0.44 0.52 6.45
N LYS A 29 0.48 -0.55 7.23
CA LYS A 29 1.23 -1.76 6.93
C LYS A 29 0.29 -2.83 6.40
N PHE A 30 0.74 -3.54 5.38
CA PHE A 30 0.04 -4.67 4.79
C PHE A 30 0.98 -5.85 4.67
N GLU A 31 0.44 -7.05 4.87
CA GLU A 31 1.14 -8.31 4.71
C GLU A 31 0.48 -9.16 3.63
N ASN A 32 1.31 -9.82 2.83
CA ASN A 32 0.84 -10.85 1.92
C ASN A 32 0.86 -12.20 2.67
N PRO A 33 -0.32 -12.81 2.94
CA PRO A 33 -0.39 -14.05 3.71
C PRO A 33 0.25 -15.25 3.01
N LYS A 34 0.47 -15.19 1.69
CA LYS A 34 1.10 -16.28 0.92
C LYS A 34 2.63 -16.24 1.00
N THR A 35 3.22 -15.04 1.10
CA THR A 35 4.68 -14.85 1.03
C THR A 35 5.29 -14.32 2.32
N GLY A 36 4.47 -13.87 3.28
CA GLY A 36 4.92 -13.20 4.50
C GLY A 36 5.52 -11.80 4.27
N LYS A 37 5.56 -11.30 3.03
CA LYS A 37 6.10 -9.98 2.72
C LYS A 37 5.24 -8.89 3.34
N VAL A 38 5.89 -7.85 3.85
CA VAL A 38 5.23 -6.68 4.43
C VAL A 38 5.58 -5.45 3.61
N ILE A 39 4.57 -4.65 3.29
CA ILE A 39 4.70 -3.35 2.62
C ILE A 39 4.10 -2.25 3.49
N VAL A 40 4.59 -1.03 3.28
CA VAL A 40 4.12 0.16 4.01
C VAL A 40 3.63 1.18 3.00
N VAL A 41 2.39 1.63 3.18
CA VAL A 41 1.76 2.66 2.37
C VAL A 41 1.70 3.95 3.20
N PRO A 42 2.38 5.04 2.78
CA PRO A 42 2.17 6.34 3.42
C PRO A 42 0.73 6.79 3.14
N TYR A 43 0.01 7.07 4.22
CA TYR A 43 -1.42 7.37 4.26
C TYR A 43 -1.64 8.74 4.88
N HIS A 44 -1.12 9.78 4.21
CA HIS A 44 -1.47 11.17 4.53
C HIS A 44 -2.76 11.52 3.80
N GLU A 45 -3.80 11.92 4.53
CA GLU A 45 -5.09 12.25 3.95
C GLU A 45 -4.98 13.41 2.94
N GLY A 46 -5.60 13.25 1.77
CA GLY A 46 -5.72 14.29 0.75
C GLY A 46 -4.52 14.51 -0.17
N ARG A 47 -3.43 13.73 -0.07
CA ARG A 47 -2.28 13.84 -0.98
C ARG A 47 -2.11 12.61 -1.86
N GLU A 48 -1.79 12.85 -3.12
CA GLU A 48 -1.42 11.81 -4.09
C GLU A 48 -0.08 11.17 -3.71
N LEU A 49 0.11 9.89 -4.05
CA LEU A 49 1.41 9.25 -3.90
C LEU A 49 2.37 9.85 -4.92
N LYS A 50 3.59 10.18 -4.46
CA LYS A 50 4.68 10.50 -5.39
C LYS A 50 4.91 9.30 -6.31
N LYS A 51 5.11 9.55 -7.61
CA LYS A 51 5.29 8.50 -8.63
C LYS A 51 6.30 7.42 -8.24
N GLY A 52 7.44 7.81 -7.64
CA GLY A 52 8.44 6.84 -7.17
C GLY A 52 7.95 5.94 -6.03
N THR A 53 7.17 6.49 -5.10
CA THR A 53 6.55 5.74 -4.00
C THR A 53 5.50 4.76 -4.52
N GLU A 54 4.61 5.23 -5.41
CA GLU A 54 3.62 4.39 -6.07
C GLU A 54 4.28 3.20 -6.77
N GLN A 55 5.27 3.46 -7.63
CA GLN A 55 5.96 2.41 -8.39
C GLN A 55 6.71 1.42 -7.50
N LYS A 56 7.34 1.91 -6.43
CA LYS A 56 8.02 1.03 -5.48
C LYS A 56 7.02 0.10 -4.79
N ILE A 57 5.89 0.61 -4.31
CA ILE A 57 4.86 -0.21 -3.67
C ILE A 57 4.30 -1.24 -4.64
N LEU A 58 4.02 -0.86 -5.89
CA LEU A 58 3.52 -1.80 -6.91
C LEU A 58 4.53 -2.91 -7.21
N LYS A 59 5.81 -2.57 -7.33
CA LYS A 59 6.89 -3.55 -7.55
C LYS A 59 7.04 -4.50 -6.36
N ASP A 60 7.07 -3.97 -5.14
CA ASP A 60 7.16 -4.76 -3.92
C ASP A 60 5.92 -5.66 -3.74
N ALA A 61 4.76 -5.19 -4.21
CA ALA A 61 3.51 -5.94 -4.21
C ALA A 61 3.39 -6.98 -5.34
N GLY A 62 4.31 -6.99 -6.31
CA GLY A 62 4.26 -7.86 -7.49
C GLY A 62 3.16 -7.49 -8.48
N LEU A 63 2.73 -6.23 -8.50
CA LEU A 63 1.66 -5.70 -9.35
C LEU A 63 2.18 -4.88 -10.55
N LYS A 64 3.50 -4.68 -10.63
CA LYS A 64 4.19 -4.02 -11.73
C LYS A 64 5.64 -4.46 -11.83
#